data_AF-A0A1Y2JKU0-F1
#
_entry.id   AF-A0A1Y2JKU0-F1
#
_cell.length_a   1.000
_cell.length_b   1.000
_cell.length_c   1.000
_cell.angle_alpha   90.00
_cell.angle_beta   90.00
_cell.angle_gamma   90.00
#
_symmetry.space_group_name_H-M   'P 1'
#
loop_
_entity.id
_entity.type
_entity.pdbx_description
1 polymer ?
#
loop_
_entity_poly.entity_id
_entity_poly.type
_entity_poly.pdbx_seq_one_letter_code
_entity_poly.pdbx_strand_id
1 'polypeptide(L)'
;MTVIDNLPINVGDEILAGLAVQVSGDVLFFIKNQSTGEFRSFLARPPGVIRSLGSSVEWIVERPTDPPSGNMSALPAYGSVDFRYCMARAASDGPLAPGRLLTLDESALMIHMRELFANPNRTVTVSSPMLGHDKDGSVGVTCSYKEPTG
;
A
#
# COMPACT_ATOMS: atom_id res chain seq x y z
N MET A 1 -22.86 -2.54 -1.39
CA MET A 1 -21.71 -1.81 -0.83
C MET A 1 -21.33 -2.53 0.45
N THR A 2 -20.11 -3.06 0.55
CA THR A 2 -19.61 -3.66 1.80
C THR A 2 -19.28 -2.52 2.74
N VAL A 3 -19.99 -2.42 3.87
CA VAL A 3 -19.65 -1.48 4.94
C VAL A 3 -18.61 -2.17 5.82
N ILE A 4 -17.47 -1.52 6.02
CA ILE A 4 -16.39 -2.00 6.86
C ILE A 4 -16.42 -1.17 8.13
N ASP A 5 -16.57 -1.82 9.28
CA ASP A 5 -16.50 -1.11 10.56
C ASP A 5 -15.13 -0.47 10.72
N ASN A 6 -15.12 0.76 11.22
CA ASN A 6 -13.87 1.48 11.49
C ASN A 6 -12.97 0.65 12.41
N LEU A 7 -11.70 0.53 12.03
CA LEU A 7 -10.63 0.05 12.89
C LEU A 7 -10.04 1.28 13.60
N PRO A 8 -10.10 1.36 14.94
CA PRO A 8 -9.38 2.37 15.70
C PRO A 8 -7.86 2.31 15.43
N ILE A 9 -7.30 3.43 14.98
CA ILE A 9 -5.87 3.62 14.73
C ILE A 9 -5.45 4.95 15.34
N ASN A 10 -4.41 4.93 16.17
CA ASN A 10 -3.77 6.10 16.73
C ASN A 10 -2.41 6.36 16.08
N VAL A 11 -1.90 7.58 16.24
CA VAL A 11 -0.52 7.92 15.83
C VAL A 11 0.46 7.03 16.58
N GLY A 12 1.35 6.38 15.84
CA GLY A 12 2.37 5.48 16.37
C GLY A 12 1.93 4.01 16.48
N ASP A 13 0.69 3.68 16.13
CA ASP A 13 0.26 2.28 16.07
C ASP A 13 0.96 1.53 14.93
N GLU A 14 1.34 0.28 15.21
CA GLU A 14 1.86 -0.63 14.18
C GLU A 14 0.69 -1.36 13.52
N ILE A 15 0.59 -1.26 12.20
CA ILE A 15 -0.51 -1.87 11.43
C ILE A 15 0.04 -3.00 10.57
N LEU A 16 -0.59 -4.18 10.69
CA LEU A 16 -0.44 -5.27 9.73
C LEU A 16 -1.61 -5.24 8.77
N ALA A 17 -1.34 -5.12 7.48
CA ALA A 17 -2.35 -5.20 6.44
C ALA A 17 -1.93 -6.22 5.38
N GLY A 18 -2.92 -6.86 4.76
CA GLY A 18 -2.69 -7.77 3.66
C GLY A 18 -3.96 -8.10 2.90
N LEU A 19 -3.76 -8.71 1.73
CA LEU A 19 -4.85 -9.18 0.90
C LEU A 19 -4.49 -10.52 0.25
N ALA A 20 -5.51 -11.28 -0.12
CA ALA A 20 -5.38 -12.52 -0.86
C ALA A 20 -6.49 -12.64 -1.90
N VAL A 21 -6.11 -12.94 -3.15
CA VAL A 21 -7.06 -13.27 -4.22
C VAL A 21 -7.48 -14.73 -4.06
N GLN A 22 -8.78 -14.99 -3.93
CA GLN A 22 -9.34 -16.33 -3.82
C GLN A 22 -9.55 -16.96 -5.19
N VAL A 23 -9.70 -18.30 -5.24
CA VAL A 23 -9.99 -19.04 -6.47
C VAL A 23 -11.29 -18.56 -7.16
N SER A 24 -12.26 -18.05 -6.38
CA SER A 24 -13.49 -17.44 -6.90
C SER A 24 -13.25 -16.12 -7.64
N GLY A 25 -12.08 -15.50 -7.49
CA GLY A 25 -11.78 -14.12 -7.93
C GLY A 25 -12.12 -13.06 -6.89
N ASP A 26 -12.79 -13.42 -5.79
CA ASP A 26 -13.03 -12.52 -4.67
C ASP A 26 -11.71 -12.20 -3.96
N VAL A 27 -11.61 -11.00 -3.37
CA VAL A 27 -10.41 -10.56 -2.67
C VAL A 27 -10.70 -10.47 -1.17
N LEU A 28 -9.98 -11.26 -0.39
CA LEU A 28 -10.00 -11.17 1.07
C LEU A 28 -9.02 -10.09 1.50
N PHE A 29 -9.51 -9.08 2.21
CA PHE A 29 -8.71 -8.08 2.88
C PHE A 29 -8.66 -8.35 4.38
N PHE A 30 -7.53 -8.08 5.00
CA PHE A 30 -7.42 -8.05 6.45
C PHE A 30 -6.51 -6.90 6.91
N ILE A 31 -6.87 -6.34 8.04
CA ILE A 31 -6.12 -5.29 8.71
C ILE A 31 -6.14 -5.55 10.22
N LYS A 32 -4.98 -5.42 10.85
CA LYS A 32 -4.79 -5.61 12.27
C LYS A 32 -4.00 -4.44 12.83
N ASN A 33 -4.52 -3.82 13.87
CA ASN A 33 -3.72 -2.97 14.74
C ASN A 33 -2.91 -3.89 15.66
N GLN A 34 -1.60 -4.00 15.43
CA GLN A 34 -0.71 -4.87 16.21
C GLN A 34 -0.50 -4.34 17.62
N SER A 35 -0.58 -3.02 17.81
CA SER A 35 -0.46 -2.38 19.12
C SER A 35 -1.63 -2.70 20.05
N THR A 36 -2.86 -2.73 19.52
CA THR A 36 -4.08 -2.97 20.32
C THR A 36 -4.61 -4.40 20.21
N GLY A 37 -4.20 -5.15 19.18
CA GLY A 37 -4.71 -6.48 18.85
C GLY A 37 -6.02 -6.48 18.07
N GLU A 38 -6.64 -5.31 17.82
CA GLU A 38 -7.88 -5.23 17.05
C GLU A 38 -7.67 -5.67 15.60
N PHE A 39 -8.64 -6.43 15.09
CA PHE A 39 -8.58 -7.05 13.78
C PHE A 39 -9.89 -6.84 13.03
N ARG A 40 -9.78 -6.61 11.72
CA ARG A 40 -10.91 -6.60 10.78
C ARG A 40 -10.53 -7.39 9.54
N SER A 41 -11.50 -8.10 8.99
CA SER A 41 -11.40 -8.69 7.66
C SER A 41 -12.72 -8.55 6.92
N PHE A 42 -12.63 -8.48 5.59
CA PHE A 42 -13.80 -8.40 4.74
C PHE A 42 -13.48 -8.97 3.37
N LEU A 43 -14.51 -9.51 2.72
CA LEU A 43 -14.43 -10.02 1.36
C LEU A 43 -15.00 -8.98 0.40
N ALA A 44 -14.24 -8.63 -0.63
CA ALA A 44 -14.70 -7.76 -1.70
C ALA A 44 -14.84 -8.56 -3.00
N ARG A 45 -15.98 -8.38 -3.67
CA ARG A 45 -16.19 -8.90 -5.02
C ARG A 45 -15.82 -7.83 -6.04
N PRO A 46 -14.95 -8.11 -7.01
CA PRO A 46 -14.68 -7.19 -8.11
C PRO A 46 -15.99 -6.78 -8.81
N PRO A 47 -16.16 -5.51 -9.20
CA PRO A 47 -17.39 -5.07 -9.85
C PRO A 47 -17.48 -5.56 -11.30
N GLY A 48 -18.57 -6.24 -11.62
CA GLY A 48 -18.96 -6.59 -12.99
C GLY A 48 -17.93 -7.45 -13.72
N VAL A 49 -17.36 -6.92 -14.81
CA VAL A 49 -16.42 -7.60 -15.70
C VAL A 49 -14.95 -7.48 -15.28
N ILE A 50 -14.65 -6.70 -14.23
CA ILE A 50 -13.29 -6.51 -13.75
C ILE A 50 -12.83 -7.79 -13.03
N ARG A 51 -11.63 -8.28 -13.35
CA ARG A 51 -11.03 -9.45 -12.73
C ARG A 51 -9.75 -9.08 -11.99
N SER A 52 -9.62 -9.53 -10.75
CA SER A 52 -8.38 -9.45 -9.99
C SER A 52 -7.38 -10.47 -10.55
N LEU A 53 -6.38 -10.01 -11.30
CA LEU A 53 -5.41 -10.89 -11.95
C LEU A 53 -4.21 -11.27 -11.08
N GLY A 54 -3.97 -10.54 -9.98
CA GLY A 54 -2.79 -10.76 -9.14
C GLY A 54 -1.47 -10.50 -9.87
N SER A 55 -1.47 -9.65 -10.89
CA SER A 55 -0.31 -9.35 -11.73
C SER A 55 0.67 -8.35 -11.11
N SER A 56 0.25 -7.62 -10.07
CA SER A 56 1.09 -6.70 -9.30
C SER A 56 0.79 -6.78 -7.81
N VAL A 57 1.75 -6.30 -7.02
CA VAL A 57 1.64 -6.09 -5.58
C VAL A 57 2.37 -4.80 -5.26
N GLU A 58 1.77 -3.96 -4.42
CA GLU A 58 2.21 -2.59 -4.23
C GLU A 58 2.10 -2.19 -2.76
N TRP A 59 3.12 -1.50 -2.26
CA TRP A 59 3.10 -0.79 -0.98
C TRP A 59 3.18 0.70 -1.30
N ILE A 60 2.07 1.41 -1.09
CA ILE A 60 1.90 2.78 -1.59
C ILE A 60 1.58 3.74 -0.45
N VAL A 61 2.17 4.93 -0.52
CA VAL A 61 1.60 6.13 0.11
C VAL A 61 0.93 6.92 -0.99
N GLU A 62 -0.37 7.13 -0.88
CA GLU A 62 -1.16 7.86 -1.87
C GLU A 62 -1.73 9.15 -1.31
N ARG A 63 -1.95 10.12 -2.21
CA ARG A 63 -2.76 11.31 -1.95
C ARG A 63 -4.13 11.04 -2.58
N PRO A 64 -5.14 10.65 -1.79
CA PRO A 64 -6.41 10.20 -2.36
C PRO A 64 -7.15 11.35 -3.03
N THR A 65 -7.81 11.02 -4.13
CA THR A 65 -8.75 11.92 -4.81
C THR A 65 -10.15 11.66 -4.26
N ASP A 66 -10.87 12.72 -3.89
CA ASP A 66 -12.28 12.62 -3.54
C ASP A 66 -13.09 12.24 -4.80
N PRO A 67 -13.70 11.04 -4.86
CA PRO A 67 -14.28 10.54 -6.10
C PRO A 67 -15.41 11.42 -6.68
N PRO A 68 -16.34 12.00 -5.87
CA PRO A 68 -17.38 12.88 -6.39
C PRO A 68 -16.86 14.19 -7.00
N SER A 69 -15.86 14.82 -6.39
CA SER A 69 -15.37 16.13 -6.85
C SER A 69 -14.19 16.03 -7.80
N GLY A 70 -13.46 14.92 -7.82
CA GLY A 70 -12.20 14.77 -8.54
C GLY A 70 -11.05 15.59 -7.93
N ASN A 71 -11.27 16.24 -6.78
CA ASN A 71 -10.25 17.03 -6.12
C ASN A 71 -9.32 16.13 -5.31
N MET A 72 -8.02 16.41 -5.39
CA MET A 72 -7.05 15.77 -4.50
C MET A 72 -7.26 16.27 -3.06
N SER A 73 -7.26 15.34 -2.11
CA SER A 73 -7.23 15.66 -0.68
C SER A 73 -6.01 16.50 -0.35
N ALA A 74 -6.03 17.28 0.74
CA ALA A 74 -4.79 17.93 1.21
C ALA A 74 -3.73 16.86 1.53
N LEU A 75 -2.48 17.08 1.14
CA LEU A 75 -1.37 16.20 1.49
C LEU A 75 -0.77 16.68 2.83
N PRO A 76 -0.99 15.98 3.95
CA PRO A 76 -0.36 16.37 5.20
C PRO A 76 1.14 16.11 5.14
N ALA A 77 1.92 16.90 5.90
CA ALA A 77 3.33 16.66 6.15
C ALA A 77 3.52 15.42 7.05
N TYR A 78 3.30 14.24 6.49
CA TYR A 78 3.16 12.98 7.23
C TYR A 78 4.48 12.44 7.81
N GLY A 79 5.61 13.13 7.59
CA GLY A 79 6.93 12.67 8.01
C GLY A 79 7.37 11.46 7.17
N SER A 80 7.23 10.25 7.71
CA SER A 80 7.53 9.00 7.01
C SER A 80 6.51 7.92 7.32
N VAL A 81 6.36 7.00 6.36
CA VAL A 81 5.65 5.73 6.54
C VAL A 81 6.63 4.61 6.22
N ASP A 82 6.82 3.71 7.18
CA ASP A 82 7.73 2.57 7.05
C ASP A 82 6.93 1.29 6.85
N PHE A 83 6.94 0.77 5.63
CA PHE A 83 6.41 -0.55 5.33
C PHE A 83 7.49 -1.59 5.61
N ARG A 84 7.30 -2.38 6.67
CA ARG A 84 8.18 -3.50 7.04
C ARG A 84 7.56 -4.83 6.60
N TYR A 85 8.40 -5.86 6.45
CA TYR A 85 7.98 -7.18 6.00
C TYR A 85 7.18 -7.15 4.68
N CYS A 86 7.67 -6.39 3.70
CA CYS A 86 7.05 -6.26 2.39
C CYS A 86 7.25 -7.54 1.58
N MET A 87 6.25 -8.41 1.64
CA MET A 87 6.29 -9.74 1.05
C MET A 87 5.03 -10.04 0.25
N ALA A 88 5.20 -10.73 -0.87
CA ALA A 88 4.11 -11.26 -1.68
C ALA A 88 4.32 -12.73 -1.97
N ARG A 89 3.22 -13.43 -2.27
CA ARG A 89 3.26 -14.81 -2.74
C ARG A 89 2.57 -14.89 -4.09
N ALA A 90 3.36 -15.14 -5.13
CA ALA A 90 2.82 -15.46 -6.45
C ALA A 90 2.31 -16.90 -6.46
N ALA A 91 1.16 -17.11 -7.10
CA ALA A 91 0.70 -18.46 -7.42
C ALA A 91 1.73 -19.15 -8.31
N SER A 92 1.86 -20.46 -8.15
CA SER A 92 2.69 -21.29 -9.01
C SER A 92 1.94 -21.70 -10.27
N ASP A 93 2.67 -22.08 -11.31
CA ASP A 93 2.09 -22.51 -12.61
C ASP A 93 1.34 -23.85 -12.54
N GLY A 94 1.17 -24.45 -11.35
CA GLY A 94 0.47 -25.72 -11.18
C GLY A 94 -0.04 -25.96 -9.77
N PRO A 95 -1.09 -26.79 -9.59
CA PRO A 95 -1.83 -26.96 -8.34
C PRO A 95 -1.03 -27.55 -7.18
N LEU A 96 0.15 -28.11 -7.45
CA LEU A 96 1.02 -28.77 -6.46
C LEU A 96 2.36 -28.06 -6.26
N ALA A 97 2.67 -27.04 -7.05
CA ALA A 97 3.92 -26.32 -6.91
C ALA A 97 3.82 -25.29 -5.78
N PRO A 98 4.83 -25.13 -4.91
CA PRO A 98 4.81 -24.09 -3.90
C PRO A 98 4.80 -22.72 -4.59
N GLY A 99 3.88 -21.84 -4.19
CA GLY A 99 3.87 -20.47 -4.67
C GLY A 99 5.19 -19.76 -4.36
N ARG A 100 5.70 -18.95 -5.28
CA ARG A 100 6.96 -18.21 -5.14
C ARG A 100 6.77 -17.05 -4.18
N LEU A 101 7.62 -16.96 -3.18
CA LEU A 101 7.73 -15.79 -2.32
C LEU A 101 8.52 -14.70 -3.07
N LEU A 102 8.05 -13.47 -3.01
CA LEU A 102 8.65 -12.30 -3.63
C LEU A 102 8.85 -11.22 -2.58
N THR A 103 10.00 -10.56 -2.62
CA THR A 103 10.36 -9.40 -1.79
C THR A 103 10.74 -8.20 -2.67
N LEU A 104 10.81 -7.00 -2.07
CA LEU A 104 11.05 -5.77 -2.83
C LEU A 104 12.45 -5.69 -3.48
N ASP A 105 13.42 -6.42 -2.95
CA ASP A 105 14.80 -6.50 -3.44
C ASP A 105 14.91 -7.17 -4.82
N GLU A 106 13.96 -8.01 -5.20
CA GLU A 106 14.02 -8.76 -6.46
C GLU A 106 13.73 -7.89 -7.69
N SER A 107 12.65 -7.09 -7.66
CA SER A 107 12.14 -6.39 -8.85
C SER A 107 11.18 -5.23 -8.54
N ALA A 108 11.22 -4.65 -7.34
CA ALA A 108 10.29 -3.56 -7.03
C ALA A 108 10.61 -2.28 -7.83
N LEU A 109 9.56 -1.66 -8.36
CA LEU A 109 9.65 -0.34 -8.96
C LEU A 109 9.39 0.72 -7.90
N MET A 110 10.33 1.65 -7.74
CA MET A 110 10.23 2.75 -6.80
C MET A 110 9.54 3.94 -7.46
N ILE A 111 8.32 4.25 -7.03
CA ILE A 111 7.52 5.37 -7.55
C ILE A 111 7.59 6.59 -6.63
N HIS A 112 7.68 7.78 -7.21
CA HIS A 112 7.74 9.05 -6.47
C HIS A 112 6.44 9.83 -6.60
N MET A 113 5.99 10.47 -5.52
CA MET A 113 4.91 11.46 -5.60
C MET A 113 5.48 12.81 -6.02
N ARG A 114 4.89 13.40 -7.06
CA ARG A 114 5.28 14.71 -7.59
C ARG A 114 4.08 15.66 -7.59
N GLU A 115 4.35 16.93 -7.31
CA GLU A 115 3.34 18.00 -7.32
C GLU A 115 3.74 19.11 -8.29
N LEU A 116 2.74 19.69 -8.97
CA LEU A 116 2.89 20.82 -9.87
C LEU A 116 2.49 22.10 -9.13
N PHE A 117 3.42 23.04 -9.01
CA PHE A 117 3.19 24.37 -8.46
C PHE A 117 3.06 25.37 -9.59
N ALA A 118 2.11 26.30 -9.51
CA ALA A 118 1.85 27.26 -10.58
C ALA A 118 2.77 28.50 -10.54
N ASN A 119 3.28 28.90 -9.36
CA ASN A 119 4.00 30.17 -9.16
C ASN A 119 5.24 29.99 -8.26
N PRO A 120 6.47 29.89 -8.81
CA PRO A 120 6.77 29.68 -10.23
C PRO A 120 6.28 28.32 -10.73
N ASN A 121 6.09 28.16 -12.04
CA ASN A 121 5.68 26.89 -12.61
C ASN A 121 6.79 25.84 -12.45
N ARG A 122 6.57 24.80 -11.64
CA ARG A 122 7.56 23.75 -11.39
C ARG A 122 6.93 22.45 -10.92
N THR A 123 7.60 21.34 -11.24
CA THR A 123 7.27 20.03 -10.67
C THR A 123 8.29 19.66 -9.61
N VAL A 124 7.82 19.32 -8.40
CA VAL A 124 8.68 18.96 -7.27
C VAL A 124 8.30 17.57 -6.77
N THR A 125 9.29 16.79 -6.38
CA THR A 125 9.08 15.52 -5.67
C THR A 125 8.72 15.81 -4.21
N VAL A 126 7.50 15.46 -3.81
CA VAL A 126 6.96 15.69 -2.46
C VAL A 126 6.95 14.43 -1.59
N SER A 127 7.14 13.26 -2.21
CA SER A 127 7.39 12.01 -1.49
C SER A 127 8.41 11.15 -2.23
N SER A 128 9.34 10.54 -1.50
CA SER A 128 10.35 9.64 -2.06
C SER A 128 10.38 8.31 -1.31
N PRO A 129 10.33 7.18 -2.02
CA PRO A 129 10.58 5.87 -1.43
C PRO A 129 12.07 5.60 -1.28
N MET A 130 12.42 4.79 -0.29
CA MET A 130 13.76 4.26 -0.08
C MET A 130 13.64 2.80 0.36
N LEU A 131 14.25 1.89 -0.40
CA LEU A 131 14.35 0.48 -0.04
C LEU A 131 15.21 0.34 1.22
N GLY A 132 14.77 -0.49 2.16
CA GLY A 132 15.45 -0.72 3.43
C GLY A 132 15.43 -2.19 3.84
N HIS A 133 16.32 -2.53 4.78
CA HIS A 133 16.35 -3.83 5.44
C HIS A 133 16.37 -3.61 6.95
N ASP A 134 15.54 -4.35 7.67
CA ASP A 134 15.58 -4.37 9.12
C ASP A 134 16.73 -5.27 9.63
N LYS A 135 17.01 -5.19 10.93
CA LYS A 135 18.07 -5.99 11.58
C LYS A 135 17.88 -7.49 11.45
N ASP A 136 16.63 -7.94 11.29
CA ASP A 136 16.29 -9.35 11.08
C ASP A 136 16.37 -9.79 9.62
N GLY A 137 16.77 -8.88 8.72
CA GLY A 137 16.89 -9.11 7.29
C GLY A 137 15.57 -8.94 6.52
N SER A 138 14.47 -8.56 7.18
CA SER A 138 13.22 -8.30 6.46
C SER A 138 13.34 -7.07 5.56
N VAL A 139 12.77 -7.18 4.35
CA VAL A 139 12.81 -6.14 3.33
C VAL A 139 11.61 -5.20 3.49
N GLY A 140 11.85 -3.90 3.37
CA GLY A 140 10.83 -2.88 3.50
C GLY A 140 11.06 -1.66 2.62
N VAL A 141 10.12 -0.73 2.66
CA VAL A 141 10.23 0.58 2.00
C VAL A 141 9.79 1.69 2.94
N THR A 142 10.65 2.71 3.07
CA THR A 142 10.33 3.96 3.76
C THR A 142 9.92 4.99 2.73
N CYS A 143 8.71 5.53 2.87
CA CYS A 143 8.23 6.64 2.07
C CYS A 143 8.30 7.91 2.91
N SER A 144 9.13 8.88 2.54
CA SER A 144 9.28 10.15 3.29
C SER A 144 8.68 11.33 2.56
N TYR A 145 7.87 12.11 3.27
CA TYR A 145 7.41 13.42 2.83
C TYR A 145 8.58 14.40 2.77
N LYS A 146 8.56 15.27 1.76
CA LYS A 146 9.52 16.37 1.60
C LYS A 146 8.73 17.65 1.41
N GLU A 147 8.92 18.59 2.33
CA GLU A 147 8.35 19.93 2.17
C GLU A 147 8.86 20.52 0.85
N PRO A 148 7.97 21.05 -0.01
CA PRO A 148 8.38 21.78 -1.19
C PRO A 148 9.13 23.06 -0.75
N THR A 149 10.47 23.05 -0.77
CA THR A 149 11.24 24.28 -0.54
C THR A 149 10.99 25.25 -1.69
N GLY A 150 10.73 26.52 -1.37
CA GLY A 150 10.40 27.60 -2.33
C GLY A 150 11.38 27.72 -3.50
#